data_AF-A0A7J9PEV7-F1
#
_entry.id   AF-A0A7J9PEV7-F1
#
_cell.length_a   1.000
_cell.length_b   1.000
_cell.length_c   1.000
_cell.angle_alpha   90.00
_cell.angle_beta   90.00
_cell.angle_gamma   90.00
#
_symmetry.space_group_name_H-M   'P 1'
#
loop_
_entity.id
_entity.type
_entity.pdbx_description
1 polymer ?
#
loop_
_entity_poly.entity_id
_entity_poly.type
_entity_poly.pdbx_seq_one_letter_code
_entity_poly.pdbx_strand_id
1 'polypeptide(L)' 'MLEKSELGILIIGEEGASTNALLKSDIVINNIKDAIKLLLNEKRIVATLRK' A
#
# COMPACT_ATOMS: atom_id res chain seq x y z
N MET A 1 5.17 -10.59 6.37
CA MET A 1 4.13 -9.74 6.97
C MET A 1 3.22 -9.22 5.87
N LEU A 2 3.70 -8.37 4.95
CA LEU A 2 2.91 -7.87 3.80
C LEU A 2 2.40 -8.99 2.88
N GLU A 3 3.26 -9.91 2.43
CA GLU A 3 2.88 -11.05 1.59
C GLU A 3 1.84 -12.02 2.22
N LYS A 4 1.68 -11.97 3.54
CA LYS A 4 0.75 -12.84 4.28
C LYS A 4 -0.52 -12.11 4.73
N SER A 5 -0.64 -10.81 4.49
CA SER A 5 -1.83 -10.03 4.83
C SER A 5 -2.86 -10.09 3.71
N GLU A 6 -4.14 -9.99 4.06
CA GLU A 6 -5.23 -9.85 3.07
C GLU A 6 -5.10 -8.56 2.25
N LEU A 7 -4.46 -7.53 2.82
CA LEU A 7 -4.15 -6.27 2.15
C LEU A 7 -2.84 -5.70 2.71
N GLY A 8 -1.76 -5.81 1.94
CA GLY A 8 -0.44 -5.28 2.24
C GLY A 8 -0.24 -3.89 1.65
N ILE A 9 -0.25 -2.86 2.50
CA ILE A 9 0.03 -1.47 2.09
C ILE A 9 1.46 -1.11 2.50
N LEU A 10 2.32 -0.82 1.52
CA LEU A 10 3.66 -0.29 1.74
C LEU A 10 3.67 1.24 1.66
N ILE A 11 4.41 1.87 2.57
CA ILE A 11 4.68 3.31 2.55
C ILE A 11 6.15 3.53 2.19
N ILE A 12 6.42 4.30 1.14
CA ILE A 12 7.76 4.67 0.69
C ILE A 12 8.01 6.14 1.01
N GLY A 13 8.94 6.38 1.94
CA GLY A 13 9.40 7.73 2.29
C GLY A 13 10.62 8.16 1.47
N GLU A 14 11.22 9.30 1.84
CA GLU A 14 12.37 9.88 1.13
C GLU A 14 13.62 8.99 1.17
N GLU A 15 13.81 8.24 2.26
CA GLU A 15 14.89 7.26 2.40
C GLU A 15 14.66 6.00 1.54
N GLY A 16 13.47 5.85 0.97
CA GLY A 16 13.04 4.69 0.22
C GLY A 16 12.42 3.60 1.09
N ALA A 17 12.34 2.41 0.52
CA ALA A 17 11.87 1.20 1.21
C ALA A 17 12.64 -0.01 0.67
N SER A 18 12.68 -1.09 1.45
CA SER A 18 13.26 -2.35 0.99
C SER A 18 12.56 -2.83 -0.28
N THR A 19 13.35 -3.19 -1.30
CA THR A 19 12.83 -3.77 -2.55
C THR A 19 12.03 -5.04 -2.30
N ASN A 20 12.43 -5.83 -1.30
CA ASN A 20 11.68 -7.02 -0.89
C ASN A 20 10.29 -6.67 -0.32
N ALA A 21 10.14 -5.53 0.36
CA ALA A 21 8.84 -5.07 0.83
C ALA A 21 7.96 -4.56 -0.33
N LEU A 22 8.56 -3.83 -1.28
CA LEU A 22 7.91 -3.33 -2.50
C LEU A 22 7.28 -4.47 -3.30
N LEU A 23 8.07 -5.50 -3.59
CA LEU A 23 7.64 -6.64 -4.40
C LEU A 23 6.61 -7.55 -3.70
N LYS A 24 6.43 -7.38 -2.39
CA LYS A 24 5.52 -8.17 -1.56
C LYS A 24 4.29 -7.38 -1.08
N SER A 25 4.06 -6.20 -1.64
CA SER A 25 2.95 -5.31 -1.29
C SER A 25 1.89 -5.27 -2.39
N ASP A 26 0.63 -5.07 -2.00
CA ASP A 26 -0.50 -4.93 -2.93
C ASP A 26 -0.67 -3.47 -3.38
N ILE A 27 -0.46 -2.53 -2.45
CA ILE A 27 -0.57 -1.09 -2.70
C ILE A 27 0.66 -0.39 -2.15
N VAL A 28 1.18 0.54 -2.94
CA VAL A 28 2.31 1.39 -2.56
C VAL A 28 1.84 2.84 -2.47
N ILE A 29 2.18 3.52 -1.40
CA ILE A 29 1.88 4.94 -1.19
C ILE A 29 3.10 5.70 -0.67
N ASN A 30 3.05 7.02 -0.72
CA ASN A 30 4.15 7.87 -0.27
C ASN A 30 3.90 8.51 1.11
N ASN A 31 2.69 8.41 1.67
CA ASN A 31 2.33 9.07 2.93
C ASN A 31 1.28 8.30 3.73
N ILE A 32 1.49 8.12 5.03
CA ILE A 32 0.56 7.43 5.94
C ILE A 32 -0.86 8.03 5.93
N LYS A 33 -1.01 9.35 5.77
CA LYS A 33 -2.33 10.00 5.72
C LYS A 33 -3.15 9.50 4.55
N ASP A 34 -2.51 9.19 3.43
CA ASP A 34 -3.20 8.68 2.25
C ASP A 34 -3.57 7.20 2.40
N ALA A 35 -2.78 6.41 3.14
CA ALA A 35 -3.18 5.04 3.55
C ALA A 35 -4.49 5.06 4.32
N ILE A 36 -4.58 5.93 5.33
CA ILE A 36 -5.79 6.04 6.16
C ILE A 36 -6.98 6.49 5.30
N LYS A 37 -6.81 7.49 4.42
CA LYS A 37 -7.87 7.91 3.49
C LYS A 37 -8.30 6.79 2.54
N LEU A 38 -7.38 5.92 2.15
CA LEU A 38 -7.68 4.77 1.29
C LEU A 38 -8.59 3.78 2.04
N LEU A 39 -8.28 3.49 3.31
CA LEU A 39 -9.11 2.65 4.18
C LEU A 39 -10.50 3.24 4.45
N LEU A 40 -10.61 4.58 4.51
CA LEU A 40 -11.89 5.28 4.67
C LEU A 40 -12.73 5.31 3.38
N ASN A 41 -12.18 4.87 2.25
CA ASN A 41 -12.87 4.89 0.96
C ASN A 41 -12.56 3.63 0.16
N GLU A 42 -13.31 2.56 0.45
CA GLU A 42 -13.18 1.25 -0.18
C GLU A 42 -13.17 1.31 -1.72
N LYS A 43 -13.97 2.21 -2.33
CA LYS A 43 -13.99 2.37 -3.79
C LYS A 43 -12.63 2.74 -4.37
N ARG A 44 -11.81 3.49 -3.63
CA ARG A 44 -10.43 3.82 -4.04
C ARG A 44 -9.54 2.59 -3.99
N ILE A 45 -9.69 1.74 -2.98
CA ILE A 45 -8.95 0.48 -2.87
C ILE A 45 -9.21 -0.39 -4.10
N VAL A 46 -10.49 -0.61 -4.43
CA VAL A 46 -10.90 -1.38 -5.62
C VAL A 46 -10.35 -0.75 -6.91
N ALA A 47 -10.41 0.58 -7.02
CA ALA A 47 -9.89 1.29 -8.19
C ALA A 47 -8.37 1.18 -8.33
N THR A 48 -7.63 1.11 -7.22
CA THR A 48 -6.16 0.94 -7.22
C THR A 48 -5.75 -0.49 -7.55
N LEU A 49 -6.49 -1.50 -7.07
CA LEU A 49 -6.18 -2.92 -7.26
C LEU A 49 -6.69 -3.51 -8.59
N ARG A 50 -7.43 -2.74 -9.39
CA ARG A 50 -7.94 -3.21 -10.68
C ARG A 50 -6.76 -3.50 -11.64
N LYS A 51 -6.88 -4.59 -12.41
CA LYS A 51 -5.95 -4.94 -13.49
C LYS A 51 -6.15 -4.07 -14.73
#